data_AF-A0A1V6EQ19-F1
#
_entry.id   AF-A0A1V6EQ19-F1
#
_cell.length_a   1.000
_cell.length_b   1.000
_cell.length_c   1.000
_cell.angle_alpha   90.00
_cell.angle_beta   90.00
_cell.angle_gamma   90.00
#
_symmetry.space_group_name_H-M   'P 1'
#
loop_
_entity.id
_entity.type
_entity.pdbx_description
1 polymer ?
#
loop_
_entity_poly.entity_id
_entity_poly.type
_entity_poly.pdbx_seq_one_letter_code
_entity_poly.pdbx_strand_id
1 'polypeptide(L)'
;MAIQIYVGDVVLRQIEAFKQKKDREDDKIIWKDFIKTRVFEKEIPYNQEKWLDIAGLVAPEAAVEYLIGCIERGKFTSVEQLEDRWEELYQTYQEREWAYAFPLIAELRNIALRDIKPATLLAILDEWQEASLTLCNQALLDAELELSMKRSFAPEEGEVPNSFVEKLRKSIGEIPGKGDVARQFIQDNIVIQNNLH
;
A
#
# COMPACT_ATOMS: atom_id res chain seq x y z
N MET A 1 4.05 10.56 8.21
CA MET A 1 4.02 10.69 6.74
C MET A 1 4.20 9.33 6.05
N ALA A 2 5.38 8.70 6.03
CA ALA A 2 5.60 7.44 5.30
C ALA A 2 4.64 6.30 5.71
N ILE A 3 4.44 6.08 7.00
CA ILE A 3 3.51 5.05 7.50
C ILE A 3 2.04 5.34 7.15
N GLN A 4 1.65 6.61 7.09
CA GLN A 4 0.28 7.02 6.72
C GLN A 4 0.02 6.77 5.24
N ILE A 5 1.01 7.08 4.39
CA ILE A 5 0.96 6.79 2.95
C ILE A 5 0.86 5.27 2.75
N TYR A 6 1.75 4.51 3.39
CA TYR A 6 1.74 3.05 3.29
C TYR A 6 0.40 2.44 3.69
N VAL A 7 -0.08 2.73 4.91
CA VAL A 7 -1.34 2.18 5.42
C VAL A 7 -2.52 2.57 4.54
N GLY A 8 -2.55 3.82 4.05
CA GLY A 8 -3.61 4.27 3.14
C GLY A 8 -3.59 3.57 1.78
N ASP A 9 -2.42 3.36 1.18
CA ASP A 9 -2.28 2.63 -0.09
C ASP A 9 -2.77 1.19 0.03
N VAL A 10 -2.53 0.55 1.18
CA VAL A 10 -3.07 -0.79 1.46
C VAL A 10 -4.59 -0.76 1.57
N VAL A 11 -5.15 0.20 2.31
CA VAL A 11 -6.62 0.35 2.45
C VAL A 11 -7.29 0.61 1.11
N LEU A 12 -6.74 1.51 0.28
CA LEU A 12 -7.25 1.80 -1.06
C LEU A 12 -7.32 0.54 -1.93
N ARG A 13 -6.24 -0.24 -1.97
CA ARG A 13 -6.20 -1.49 -2.73
C ARG A 13 -7.22 -2.52 -2.24
N GLN A 14 -7.48 -2.60 -0.92
CA GLN A 14 -8.54 -3.48 -0.41
C GLN A 14 -9.94 -2.99 -0.81
N ILE A 15 -10.17 -1.69 -0.82
CA ILE A 15 -11.44 -1.10 -1.28
C ILE A 15 -11.64 -1.39 -2.76
N GLU A 16 -10.61 -1.20 -3.59
CA GLU A 16 -10.65 -1.52 -5.02
C GLU A 16 -10.90 -3.01 -5.26
N ALA A 17 -10.21 -3.90 -4.54
CA ALA A 17 -10.40 -5.33 -4.64
C ALA A 17 -11.82 -5.76 -4.24
N PHE A 18 -12.37 -5.15 -3.18
CA PHE A 18 -13.75 -5.41 -2.76
C PHE A 18 -14.76 -4.89 -3.78
N LYS A 19 -14.57 -3.68 -4.31
CA LYS A 19 -15.40 -3.11 -5.37
C LYS A 19 -15.44 -4.03 -6.59
N GLN A 20 -14.28 -4.46 -7.08
CA GLN A 20 -14.18 -5.40 -8.20
C GLN A 20 -14.88 -6.74 -7.93
N LYS A 21 -14.81 -7.25 -6.70
CA LYS A 21 -15.47 -8.52 -6.35
C LYS A 21 -16.99 -8.35 -6.28
N LYS A 22 -17.45 -7.24 -5.69
CA LYS A 22 -18.87 -6.88 -5.60
C LYS A 22 -19.50 -6.68 -6.98
N ASP A 23 -18.76 -6.06 -7.91
CA ASP A 23 -19.19 -5.90 -9.31
C ASP A 23 -19.36 -7.24 -10.07
N ARG A 24 -18.73 -8.33 -9.60
CA ARG A 24 -18.79 -9.66 -10.26
C ARG A 24 -19.81 -10.62 -9.64
N GLU A 25 -20.03 -10.55 -8.33
CA GLU A 25 -20.83 -11.55 -7.58
C GLU A 25 -22.24 -11.04 -7.19
N ASP A 26 -22.67 -9.90 -7.73
CA ASP A 26 -23.97 -9.23 -7.50
C ASP A 26 -24.34 -9.08 -6.02
N ASP A 27 -23.99 -7.93 -5.42
CA ASP A 27 -24.41 -7.39 -4.10
C ASP A 27 -24.35 -8.27 -2.84
N LYS A 28 -24.07 -9.57 -2.95
CA LYS A 28 -24.12 -10.57 -1.87
C LYS A 28 -22.95 -10.49 -0.89
N ILE A 29 -21.87 -9.80 -1.27
CA ILE A 29 -20.66 -9.74 -0.45
C ILE A 29 -20.76 -8.60 0.57
N ILE A 30 -20.49 -8.94 1.83
CA ILE A 30 -20.43 -8.01 2.95
C ILE A 30 -18.97 -7.67 3.24
N TRP A 31 -18.66 -6.39 3.45
CA TRP A 31 -17.29 -5.92 3.70
C TRP A 31 -16.61 -6.62 4.88
N LYS A 32 -17.36 -6.80 5.98
CA LYS A 32 -16.86 -7.44 7.20
C LYS A 32 -16.37 -8.87 6.93
N ASP A 33 -17.09 -9.59 6.08
CA ASP A 33 -16.72 -10.96 5.72
C ASP A 33 -15.54 -10.93 4.75
N PHE A 34 -15.58 -10.10 3.71
CA PHE A 34 -14.47 -9.94 2.76
C PHE A 34 -13.12 -9.68 3.46
N ILE A 35 -13.10 -8.74 4.41
CA ILE A 35 -11.89 -8.37 5.15
C ILE A 35 -11.44 -9.47 6.10
N LYS A 36 -12.36 -10.10 6.84
CA LYS A 36 -12.03 -11.21 7.74
C LYS A 36 -11.47 -12.40 6.97
N THR A 37 -12.13 -12.76 5.89
CA THR A 37 -11.72 -13.83 5.00
C THR A 37 -10.27 -13.61 4.54
N ARG A 38 -9.87 -12.40 4.14
CA ARG A 38 -8.46 -12.12 3.78
C ARG A 38 -7.46 -12.14 4.94
N VAL A 39 -7.90 -11.97 6.18
CA VAL A 39 -7.05 -12.08 7.37
C VAL A 39 -6.94 -13.54 7.85
N PHE A 40 -7.97 -14.36 7.60
CA PHE A 40 -8.13 -15.69 8.23
C PHE A 40 -8.27 -16.88 7.26
N GLU A 41 -8.36 -16.69 5.93
CA GLU A 41 -8.52 -17.79 4.95
C GLU A 41 -7.27 -18.66 4.77
N LYS A 42 -6.10 -18.11 5.10
CA LYS A 42 -4.89 -18.90 5.15
C LYS A 42 -4.55 -19.01 6.63
N GLU A 43 -4.53 -20.23 7.16
CA GLU A 43 -3.85 -20.55 8.42
C GLU A 43 -2.38 -20.18 8.26
N ILE A 44 -2.07 -18.89 8.33
CA ILE A 44 -0.70 -18.43 8.39
C ILE A 44 -0.54 -17.71 9.71
N PRO A 45 0.37 -18.19 10.58
CA PRO A 45 0.65 -17.57 11.86
C PRO A 45 1.47 -16.28 11.65
N TYR A 46 1.03 -15.38 10.75
CA TYR A 46 1.68 -14.08 10.54
C TYR A 46 1.15 -13.00 11.48
N ASN A 47 0.12 -13.27 12.28
CA ASN A 47 -0.39 -12.31 13.26
C ASN A 47 0.63 -11.99 14.38
N GLN A 48 1.79 -12.66 14.40
CA GLN A 48 2.89 -12.46 15.35
C GLN A 48 4.29 -12.51 14.72
N GLU A 49 4.43 -12.82 13.42
CA GLU A 49 5.75 -12.85 12.79
C GLU A 49 6.22 -11.42 12.49
N LYS A 50 7.47 -11.15 12.83
CA LYS A 50 8.16 -9.90 12.49
C LYS A 50 8.35 -9.81 10.99
N TRP A 51 8.18 -8.62 10.44
CA TRP A 51 8.43 -8.34 9.03
C TRP A 51 9.71 -7.51 8.89
N LEU A 52 10.48 -7.80 7.85
CA LEU A 52 11.75 -7.15 7.55
C LEU A 52 11.60 -6.37 6.24
N ASP A 53 12.20 -5.19 6.20
CA ASP A 53 12.42 -4.47 4.95
C ASP A 53 13.75 -4.94 4.34
N ILE A 54 13.68 -5.50 3.14
CA ILE A 54 14.85 -5.94 2.37
C ILE A 54 14.82 -5.23 1.04
N ALA A 55 15.67 -4.21 0.91
CA ALA A 55 15.83 -3.44 -0.31
C ALA A 55 14.49 -2.87 -0.85
N GLY A 56 13.57 -2.47 0.03
CA GLY A 56 12.26 -1.94 -0.33
C GLY A 56 11.16 -2.99 -0.46
N LEU A 57 11.48 -4.29 -0.31
CA LEU A 57 10.51 -5.36 -0.16
C LEU A 57 10.26 -5.65 1.33
N VAL A 58 9.05 -5.37 1.79
CA VAL A 58 8.62 -5.77 3.13
C VAL A 58 8.18 -7.24 3.07
N ALA A 59 8.92 -8.13 3.74
CA ALA A 59 8.69 -9.57 3.71
C ALA A 59 8.64 -10.19 5.12
N PRO A 60 7.91 -11.31 5.33
CA PRO A 60 7.93 -12.03 6.61
C PRO A 60 9.34 -12.51 6.96
N GLU A 61 9.78 -12.35 8.21
CA GLU A 61 11.10 -12.79 8.68
C GLU A 61 11.34 -14.27 8.37
N ALA A 62 10.34 -15.13 8.55
CA ALA A 62 10.45 -16.56 8.23
C ALA A 62 10.73 -16.83 6.73
N ALA A 63 10.16 -16.01 5.83
CA ALA A 63 10.42 -16.15 4.39
C ALA A 63 11.86 -15.77 4.04
N VAL A 64 12.39 -14.76 4.73
CA VAL A 64 13.77 -14.29 4.61
C VAL A 64 14.75 -15.31 5.19
N GLU A 65 14.49 -15.81 6.39
CA GLU A 65 15.32 -16.84 7.02
C GLU A 65 15.38 -18.12 6.19
N TYR A 66 14.25 -18.52 5.59
CA TYR A 66 14.20 -19.63 4.66
C TYR A 66 15.13 -19.40 3.45
N LEU A 67 15.08 -18.20 2.86
CA LEU A 67 15.94 -17.80 1.75
C LEU A 67 17.43 -17.86 2.15
N ILE A 68 17.79 -17.23 3.28
CA ILE A 68 19.16 -17.24 3.82
C ILE A 68 19.65 -18.67 4.00
N GLY A 69 18.86 -19.53 4.65
CA GLY A 69 19.25 -20.92 4.85
C GLY A 69 19.38 -21.70 3.53
N CYS A 70 18.62 -21.36 2.49
CA CYS A 70 18.79 -21.99 1.17
C CYS A 70 20.09 -21.55 0.49
N ILE A 71 20.48 -20.28 0.64
CA ILE A 71 21.78 -19.75 0.18
C ILE A 71 22.93 -20.45 0.92
N GLU A 72 22.88 -20.49 2.26
CA GLU A 72 23.93 -21.11 3.09
C GLU A 72 24.15 -22.59 2.78
N ARG A 73 23.09 -23.30 2.40
CA ARG A 73 23.14 -24.73 2.03
C ARG A 73 23.50 -24.97 0.56
N GLY A 74 23.77 -23.92 -0.23
CA GLY A 74 24.08 -24.02 -1.65
C GLY A 74 22.93 -24.55 -2.51
N LYS A 75 21.67 -24.39 -2.05
CA LYS A 75 20.49 -24.82 -2.81
C LYS A 75 20.26 -23.95 -4.04
N PHE A 76 20.69 -22.69 -3.99
CA PHE A 76 20.71 -21.80 -5.14
C PHE A 76 22.12 -21.80 -5.72
N THR A 77 22.23 -22.26 -6.97
CA THR A 77 23.51 -22.37 -7.67
C THR A 77 23.75 -21.21 -8.63
N SER A 78 22.78 -20.31 -8.78
CA SER A 78 22.87 -19.14 -9.64
C SER A 78 22.05 -17.97 -9.11
N VAL A 79 22.29 -16.77 -9.66
CA VAL A 79 21.57 -15.54 -9.28
C VAL A 79 20.13 -15.59 -9.77
N GLU A 80 19.87 -16.19 -10.93
CA GLU A 80 18.55 -16.29 -11.55
C GLU A 80 17.58 -17.10 -10.67
N GLN A 81 18.05 -18.18 -10.05
CA GLN A 81 17.22 -18.97 -9.12
C GLN A 81 16.85 -18.17 -7.85
N LEU A 82 17.71 -17.25 -7.45
CA LEU A 82 17.42 -16.35 -6.34
C LEU A 82 16.42 -15.27 -6.78
N GLU A 83 16.59 -14.71 -7.98
CA GLU A 83 15.65 -13.75 -8.60
C GLU A 83 14.24 -14.34 -8.74
N ASP A 84 14.11 -15.57 -9.26
CA ASP A 84 12.82 -16.27 -9.35
C ASP A 84 12.13 -16.34 -7.99
N ARG A 85 12.90 -16.62 -6.93
CA ARG A 85 12.35 -16.74 -5.58
C ARG A 85 11.98 -15.39 -4.99
N TRP A 86 12.72 -14.33 -5.29
CA TRP A 86 12.33 -12.96 -4.95
C TRP A 86 11.07 -12.53 -5.69
N GLU A 87 10.93 -12.91 -6.97
CA GLU A 87 9.73 -12.65 -7.74
C GLU A 87 8.53 -13.38 -7.13
N GLU A 88 8.64 -14.66 -6.75
CA GLU A 88 7.57 -15.36 -6.05
C GLU A 88 7.15 -14.68 -4.74
N LEU A 89 8.12 -14.17 -3.96
CA LEU A 89 7.83 -13.40 -2.76
C LEU A 89 7.11 -12.10 -3.08
N TYR A 90 7.56 -11.39 -4.12
CA TYR A 90 6.93 -10.17 -4.59
C TYR A 90 5.51 -10.40 -5.11
N GLN A 91 5.27 -11.47 -5.88
CA GLN A 91 3.94 -11.79 -6.41
C GLN A 91 2.94 -12.12 -5.30
N THR A 92 3.39 -12.73 -4.21
CA THR A 92 2.54 -13.02 -3.05
C THR A 92 2.46 -11.87 -2.04
N TYR A 93 3.21 -10.78 -2.27
CA TYR A 93 3.26 -9.63 -1.37
C TYR A 93 1.87 -9.00 -1.18
N GLN A 94 1.17 -8.67 -2.28
CA GLN A 94 -0.15 -8.02 -2.20
C GLN A 94 -1.18 -8.85 -1.42
N GLU A 95 -1.10 -10.18 -1.51
CA GLU A 95 -1.99 -11.07 -0.74
C GLU A 95 -1.71 -11.01 0.76
N ARG A 96 -0.44 -10.87 1.14
CA ARG A 96 0.02 -10.93 2.54
C ARG A 96 0.07 -9.55 3.20
N GLU A 97 0.15 -8.49 2.40
CA GLU A 97 0.26 -7.10 2.85
C GLU A 97 -0.91 -6.70 3.75
N TRP A 98 -2.12 -7.19 3.48
CA TRP A 98 -3.26 -6.93 4.36
C TRP A 98 -3.11 -7.58 5.74
N ALA A 99 -2.60 -8.82 5.80
CA ALA A 99 -2.36 -9.51 7.07
C ALA A 99 -1.31 -8.81 7.94
N TYR A 100 -0.39 -8.06 7.32
CA TYR A 100 0.57 -7.21 8.01
C TYR A 100 -0.01 -5.84 8.40
N ALA A 101 -0.64 -5.15 7.45
CA ALA A 101 -1.15 -3.80 7.66
C ALA A 101 -2.32 -3.77 8.66
N PHE A 102 -3.13 -4.84 8.74
CA PHE A 102 -4.31 -4.86 9.59
C PHE A 102 -3.99 -4.80 11.10
N PRO A 103 -3.06 -5.60 11.66
CA PRO A 103 -2.52 -5.39 13.01
C PRO A 103 -1.85 -4.05 13.21
N LEU A 104 -1.08 -3.59 12.23
CA LEU A 104 -0.39 -2.29 12.30
C LEU A 104 -1.39 -1.13 12.45
N ILE A 105 -2.52 -1.16 11.72
CA ILE A 105 -3.61 -0.19 11.86
C ILE A 105 -4.18 -0.20 13.28
N ALA A 106 -4.43 -1.38 13.84
CA ALA A 106 -4.98 -1.52 15.19
C ALA A 106 -4.03 -0.95 16.25
N GLU A 107 -2.72 -1.24 16.12
CA GLU A 107 -1.67 -0.71 16.98
C GLU A 107 -1.58 0.82 16.89
N LEU A 108 -1.48 1.38 15.68
CA LEU A 108 -1.38 2.82 15.45
C LEU A 108 -2.59 3.61 15.96
N ARG A 109 -3.75 2.96 16.08
CA ARG A 109 -5.00 3.57 16.54
C ARG A 109 -5.35 3.20 17.98
N ASN A 110 -4.55 2.35 18.62
CA ASN A 110 -4.79 1.82 19.96
C ASN A 110 -6.21 1.25 20.13
N ILE A 111 -6.67 0.48 19.13
CA ILE A 111 -7.97 -0.20 19.10
C ILE A 111 -7.76 -1.70 18.98
N ALA A 112 -8.72 -2.51 19.45
CA ALA A 112 -8.66 -3.94 19.19
C ALA A 112 -8.88 -4.21 17.70
N LEU A 113 -8.19 -5.21 17.14
CA LEU A 113 -8.33 -5.69 15.76
C LEU A 113 -9.80 -5.89 15.32
N ARG A 114 -10.64 -6.38 16.24
CA ARG A 114 -12.07 -6.63 16.01
C ARG A 114 -12.95 -5.38 15.97
N ASP A 115 -12.41 -4.24 16.43
CA ASP A 115 -13.12 -2.98 16.62
C ASP A 115 -12.76 -1.93 15.55
N ILE A 116 -12.03 -2.31 14.48
CA ILE A 116 -11.78 -1.43 13.33
C ILE A 116 -13.12 -1.13 12.64
N LYS A 117 -13.57 0.12 12.74
CA LYS A 117 -14.85 0.60 12.20
C LYS A 117 -14.66 1.27 10.83
N PRO A 118 -15.73 1.41 10.03
CA PRO A 118 -15.69 2.19 8.79
C PRO A 118 -15.16 3.62 8.99
N ALA A 119 -15.50 4.25 10.13
CA ALA A 119 -14.98 5.57 10.50
C ALA A 119 -13.45 5.59 10.64
N THR A 120 -12.85 4.50 11.12
CA THR A 120 -11.38 4.36 11.19
C THR A 120 -10.76 4.33 9.79
N LEU A 121 -11.41 3.62 8.85
CA LEU A 121 -10.95 3.57 7.45
C LEU A 121 -11.04 4.95 6.78
N LEU A 122 -12.12 5.70 7.02
CA LEU A 122 -12.26 7.06 6.52
C LEU A 122 -11.14 7.97 7.05
N ALA A 123 -10.86 7.92 8.36
CA ALA A 123 -9.76 8.70 8.95
C ALA A 123 -8.39 8.34 8.37
N ILE A 124 -8.14 7.05 8.09
CA ILE A 124 -6.91 6.61 7.41
C ILE A 124 -6.82 7.21 6.01
N LEU A 125 -7.91 7.24 5.25
CA LEU A 125 -7.91 7.82 3.90
C LEU A 125 -7.70 9.34 3.92
N ASP A 126 -8.22 10.04 4.91
CA ASP A 126 -8.00 11.48 5.07
C ASP A 126 -6.52 11.77 5.38
N GLU A 127 -5.94 11.04 6.35
CA GLU A 127 -4.51 11.15 6.69
C GLU A 127 -3.60 10.75 5.52
N TRP A 128 -3.98 9.71 4.77
CA TRP A 128 -3.27 9.29 3.57
C TRP A 128 -3.26 10.38 2.50
N GLN A 129 -4.42 10.99 2.23
CA GLN A 129 -4.55 12.02 1.21
C GLN A 129 -3.70 13.24 1.57
N GLU A 130 -3.78 13.69 2.83
CA GLU A 130 -2.97 14.79 3.34
C GLU A 130 -1.47 14.46 3.22
N ALA A 131 -1.03 13.32 3.77
CA ALA A 131 0.37 12.92 3.75
C ALA A 131 0.93 12.77 2.32
N SER A 132 0.14 12.19 1.40
CA SER A 132 0.53 12.00 0.01
C SER A 132 0.66 13.33 -0.73
N LEU A 133 -0.29 14.25 -0.53
CA LEU A 133 -0.21 15.58 -1.11
C LEU A 133 0.98 16.37 -0.55
N THR A 134 1.23 16.32 0.76
CA THR A 134 2.40 16.97 1.36
C THR A 134 3.70 16.45 0.74
N LEU A 135 3.87 15.13 0.68
CA LEU A 135 5.09 14.52 0.13
C LEU A 135 5.27 14.87 -1.36
N CYS A 136 4.22 14.74 -2.18
CA CYS A 136 4.32 15.04 -3.60
C CYS A 136 4.59 16.52 -3.87
N ASN A 137 4.02 17.43 -3.07
CA ASN A 137 4.31 18.86 -3.19
C ASN A 137 5.75 19.18 -2.77
N GLN A 138 6.27 18.57 -1.71
CA GLN A 138 7.68 18.71 -1.31
C GLN A 138 8.62 18.21 -2.42
N ALA A 139 8.35 17.02 -2.97
CA ALA A 139 9.12 16.47 -4.07
C ALA A 139 9.05 17.34 -5.34
N LEU A 140 7.89 17.97 -5.60
CA LEU A 140 7.72 18.89 -6.72
C LEU A 140 8.56 20.16 -6.53
N LEU A 141 8.52 20.75 -5.33
CA LEU A 141 9.33 21.92 -4.99
C LEU A 141 10.82 21.63 -5.13
N ASP A 142 11.28 20.49 -4.62
CA ASP A 142 12.68 20.08 -4.74
C ASP A 142 13.08 19.88 -6.21
N ALA A 143 12.24 19.21 -6.99
CA ALA A 143 12.48 19.03 -8.42
C ALA A 143 12.53 20.36 -9.19
N GLU A 144 11.61 21.28 -8.93
CA GLU A 144 11.60 22.61 -9.56
C GLU A 144 12.83 23.45 -9.18
N LEU A 145 13.27 23.37 -7.91
CA LEU A 145 14.50 23.99 -7.46
C LEU A 145 15.73 23.40 -8.16
N GLU A 146 15.87 22.08 -8.22
CA GLU A 146 16.96 21.42 -8.95
C GLU A 146 17.01 21.83 -10.44
N LEU A 147 15.84 21.89 -11.09
CA LEU A 147 15.72 22.35 -12.47
C LEU A 147 16.20 23.80 -12.62
N SER A 148 15.79 24.68 -11.71
CA SER A 148 16.17 26.10 -11.73
C SER A 148 17.68 26.30 -11.53
N MET A 149 18.29 25.51 -10.62
CA MET A 149 19.73 25.54 -10.37
C MET A 149 20.49 25.04 -11.60
N LYS A 150 20.10 23.88 -12.18
CA LYS A 150 20.73 23.34 -13.39
C LYS A 150 20.71 24.34 -14.55
N ARG A 151 19.58 25.03 -14.76
CA ARG A 151 19.46 26.10 -15.77
C ARG A 151 20.40 27.29 -15.53
N SER A 152 20.70 27.59 -14.27
CA SER A 152 21.60 28.70 -13.90
C SER A 152 23.08 28.34 -14.05
N PHE A 153 23.45 27.07 -13.90
CA PHE A 153 24.85 26.61 -13.98
C PHE A 153 25.24 26.03 -15.35
N ALA A 154 24.29 25.54 -16.15
CA ALA A 154 24.54 24.93 -17.46
C ALA A 154 23.45 25.31 -18.48
N PRO A 155 23.45 26.56 -19.00
CA PRO A 155 22.41 27.05 -19.91
C PRO A 155 22.42 26.43 -21.31
N GLU A 156 23.48 25.71 -21.70
CA GLU A 156 23.64 25.15 -23.06
C GLU A 156 23.34 23.64 -23.19
N GLU A 157 23.12 22.92 -22.09
CA GLU A 157 22.63 21.54 -22.17
C GLU A 157 21.10 21.57 -22.31
N GLY A 158 20.59 20.93 -23.38
CA GLY A 158 19.21 20.99 -23.85
C GLY A 158 18.13 20.67 -22.79
N GLU A 159 16.86 20.93 -23.15
CA GLU A 159 15.67 20.81 -22.30
C GLU A 159 15.82 19.79 -21.16
N VAL A 160 15.99 20.29 -19.94
CA VAL A 160 16.05 19.45 -18.75
C VAL A 160 14.77 18.61 -18.68
N PRO A 161 14.83 17.28 -18.43
CA PRO A 161 13.65 16.41 -18.59
C PRO A 161 12.49 16.83 -17.69
N ASN A 162 11.54 17.55 -18.28
CA ASN A 162 10.31 18.02 -17.65
C ASN A 162 9.39 16.85 -17.23
N SER A 163 9.71 15.63 -17.67
CA SER A 163 8.90 14.42 -17.49
C SER A 163 8.72 14.01 -16.03
N PHE A 164 9.69 14.26 -15.14
CA PHE A 164 9.52 13.96 -13.71
C PHE A 164 8.57 14.96 -13.02
N VAL A 165 8.74 16.25 -13.29
CA VAL A 165 7.84 17.32 -12.79
C VAL A 165 6.42 17.12 -13.30
N GLU A 166 6.25 16.77 -14.58
CA GLU A 166 4.95 16.45 -15.16
C GLU A 166 4.30 15.22 -14.49
N LYS A 167 5.07 14.16 -14.22
CA LYS A 167 4.59 12.99 -13.49
C LYS A 167 4.14 13.35 -12.06
N LEU A 168 4.88 14.20 -11.36
CA LEU A 168 4.51 14.67 -10.03
C LEU A 168 3.22 15.50 -10.07
N ARG A 169 3.10 16.47 -10.98
CA ARG A 169 1.89 17.28 -11.15
C ARG A 169 0.67 16.43 -11.47
N LYS A 170 0.82 15.45 -12.36
CA LYS A 170 -0.24 14.48 -12.67
C LYS A 170 -0.65 13.69 -11.42
N SER A 171 0.33 13.16 -10.68
CA SER A 171 0.06 12.39 -9.46
C SER A 171 -0.66 13.23 -8.40
N ILE A 172 -0.23 14.48 -8.20
CA ILE A 172 -0.90 15.43 -7.28
C ILE A 172 -2.36 15.65 -7.68
N GLY A 173 -2.66 15.76 -8.97
CA GLY A 173 -4.03 15.91 -9.47
C GLY A 173 -4.91 14.67 -9.27
N GLU A 174 -4.33 13.47 -9.26
CA GLU A 174 -5.06 12.20 -9.11
C GLU A 174 -5.36 11.83 -7.65
N ILE A 175 -4.51 12.25 -6.70
CA ILE A 175 -4.62 11.85 -5.28
C ILE A 175 -6.00 12.17 -4.68
N PRO A 176 -6.56 13.39 -4.82
CA PRO A 176 -7.89 13.70 -4.29
C PRO A 176 -8.98 12.81 -4.90
N GLY A 177 -8.94 12.59 -6.22
CA GLY A 177 -9.92 11.76 -6.92
C GLY A 177 -9.93 10.31 -6.43
N LYS A 178 -8.76 9.72 -6.19
CA LYS A 178 -8.65 8.36 -5.61
C LYS A 178 -9.23 8.31 -4.19
N GLY A 179 -8.91 9.31 -3.37
CA GLY A 179 -9.44 9.43 -2.00
C GLY A 179 -10.96 9.59 -1.97
N ASP A 180 -11.51 10.47 -2.81
CA ASP A 180 -12.95 10.75 -2.90
C ASP A 180 -13.75 9.51 -3.32
N VAL A 181 -13.29 8.79 -4.36
CA VAL A 181 -13.95 7.57 -4.84
C VAL A 181 -13.98 6.50 -3.76
N ALA A 182 -12.87 6.31 -3.03
CA ALA A 182 -12.79 5.34 -1.95
C ALA A 182 -13.68 5.72 -0.76
N ARG A 183 -13.68 7.00 -0.36
CA ARG A 183 -14.54 7.52 0.72
C ARG A 183 -16.03 7.35 0.39
N GLN A 184 -16.43 7.74 -0.81
CA GLN A 184 -17.81 7.58 -1.28
C GLN A 184 -18.23 6.11 -1.26
N PHE A 185 -17.36 5.22 -1.76
CA PHE A 185 -17.63 3.80 -1.75
C PHE A 185 -17.82 3.23 -0.33
N ILE A 186 -16.98 3.63 0.64
CA ILE A 186 -17.13 3.23 2.05
C ILE A 186 -18.50 3.68 2.59
N GLN A 187 -18.89 4.93 2.32
CA GLN A 187 -20.17 5.46 2.79
C GLN A 187 -21.34 4.67 2.21
N ASP A 188 -21.34 4.43 0.90
CA ASP A 188 -22.47 3.81 0.20
C ASP A 188 -22.59 2.31 0.51
N ASN A 189 -21.47 1.61 0.73
CA ASN A 189 -21.47 0.15 0.73
C ASN A 189 -21.08 -0.47 2.06
N ILE A 190 -20.35 0.24 2.91
CA ILE A 190 -19.80 -0.33 4.15
C ILE A 190 -20.54 0.26 5.37
N VAL A 191 -20.79 1.56 5.37
CA VAL A 191 -21.54 2.22 6.44
C VAL A 191 -23.02 1.83 6.37
N ILE A 192 -23.64 1.89 5.18
CA ILE A 192 -25.05 1.55 5.00
C ILE A 192 -25.33 0.08 5.34
N GLN A 193 -24.44 -0.85 4.98
CA GLN A 193 -24.59 -2.27 5.34
C GLN A 193 -24.58 -2.51 6.86
N ASN A 194 -23.82 -1.72 7.65
CA ASN A 194 -23.78 -1.88 9.11
C ASN A 194 -25.00 -1.27 9.82
N ASN A 195 -25.80 -0.44 9.14
CA ASN A 195 -27.00 0.21 9.71
C ASN A 195 -28.31 -0.51 9.35
N LEU A 196 -28.25 -1.56 8.52
CA LEU A 196 -29.41 -2.36 8.07
C LEU A 196 -29.58 -3.68 8.85
N HIS A 197 -28.75 -3.92 9.86
CA HIS A 197 -28.81 -5.06 10.79
C HIS A 197 -28.98 -4.60 12.24
#